data_AF-A0AAE6ZG25-F1
#
_entry.id   AF-A0AAE6ZG25-F1
#
_cell.length_a   1.000
_cell.length_b   1.000
_cell.length_c   1.000
_cell.angle_alpha   90.00
_cell.angle_beta   90.00
_cell.angle_gamma   90.00
#
_symmetry.space_group_name_H-M   'P 1'
#
loop_
_entity.id
_entity.type
_entity.pdbx_description
1 polymer ?
#
loop_
_entity_poly.entity_id
_entity_poly.type
_entity_poly.pdbx_seq_one_letter_code
_entity_poly.pdbx_strand_id
1 'polypeptide(L)'
;MKHFDLNFWLCPILSIMMIVVVLWRYFFSSRSDALRVVPYSPVVPEPGGSLVQPVYQPQFLKRLQEVVSWTELLMKEAAPGEWNNRTVFRKTNPVIDGVPAFQLKEEGVSWNMDICQADKVLCVLFNALKPRSGVSPATWEEMKQKGKIVAHEINTTVTDGASEAESLGYVDVYDLPPVDTWIYLTVGTKGGNPILYCWVPTPFVAAMQGAIDISCIENYEWADIDLLLPDYKR
;
A
#
# COMPACT_ATOMS: atom_id res chain seq x y z
N MET A 1 -29.21 -35.23 -22.83
CA MET A 1 -27.89 -35.19 -22.15
C MET A 1 -27.89 -34.03 -21.19
N LYS A 2 -27.66 -34.24 -19.89
CA LYS A 2 -27.52 -33.13 -18.93
C LYS A 2 -26.15 -32.51 -19.14
N HIS A 3 -26.09 -31.20 -19.39
CA HIS A 3 -24.83 -30.47 -19.47
C HIS A 3 -24.10 -30.57 -18.13
N PHE A 4 -22.88 -31.09 -18.17
CA PHE A 4 -22.00 -31.16 -17.01
C PHE A 4 -21.39 -29.77 -16.81
N ASP A 5 -21.81 -29.07 -15.76
CA ASP A 5 -21.31 -27.73 -15.46
C ASP A 5 -20.02 -27.84 -14.64
N LEU A 6 -18.90 -27.72 -15.35
CA LEU A 6 -17.54 -27.85 -14.80
C LEU A 6 -17.26 -26.77 -13.73
N ASN A 7 -17.90 -25.61 -13.83
CA ASN A 7 -17.69 -24.48 -12.94
C ASN A 7 -18.24 -24.74 -11.53
N PHE A 8 -19.33 -25.52 -11.42
CA PHE A 8 -19.96 -25.84 -10.14
C PHE A 8 -19.06 -26.71 -9.24
N TRP A 9 -18.18 -27.50 -9.84
CA TRP A 9 -17.29 -28.41 -9.11
C TRP A 9 -15.88 -27.85 -8.90
N LEU A 10 -15.41 -26.95 -9.77
CA LEU A 10 -14.08 -26.34 -9.65
C LEU A 10 -13.99 -25.35 -8.48
N CYS A 11 -15.07 -24.60 -8.21
CA CYS A 11 -15.10 -23.58 -7.16
C CYS A 11 -14.80 -24.15 -5.76
N PRO A 12 -15.48 -25.20 -5.26
CA PRO A 12 -15.18 -25.75 -3.94
C PRO A 12 -13.79 -26.40 -3.84
N ILE A 13 -13.26 -26.96 -4.94
CA ILE A 13 -11.92 -27.54 -4.97
C ILE A 13 -10.86 -26.44 -4.80
N LEU A 14 -11.00 -25.32 -5.50
CA LEU A 14 -10.08 -24.19 -5.37
C LEU A 14 -10.14 -23.56 -3.98
N SER A 15 -11.33 -23.42 -3.39
CA SER A 15 -11.48 -22.91 -2.02
C SER A 15 -10.82 -23.82 -0.98
N ILE A 16 -10.99 -25.14 -1.09
CA ILE A 16 -10.32 -26.10 -0.20
C ILE A 16 -8.81 -26.05 -0.38
N MET A 17 -8.32 -25.97 -1.63
CA MET A 17 -6.88 -25.91 -1.91
C MET A 17 -6.25 -24.64 -1.31
N MET A 18 -6.92 -23.49 -1.42
CA MET A 18 -6.50 -22.22 -0.79
C MET A 18 -6.43 -22.36 0.74
N ILE A 19 -7.46 -22.92 1.38
CA ILE A 19 -7.49 -23.16 2.84
C ILE A 19 -6.31 -24.05 3.26
N VAL A 20 -6.04 -25.13 2.51
CA VAL A 20 -4.91 -26.04 2.81
C VAL A 20 -3.57 -25.33 2.66
N VAL A 21 -3.37 -24.50 1.63
CA VAL A 21 -2.13 -23.74 1.43
C VAL A 21 -1.90 -22.75 2.57
N VAL A 22 -2.94 -22.02 3.00
CA VAL A 22 -2.88 -21.08 4.12
C VAL A 22 -2.53 -21.82 5.41
N LEU A 23 -3.24 -22.91 5.73
CA LEU A 23 -2.98 -23.71 6.93
C LEU A 23 -1.59 -24.36 6.89
N TRP A 24 -1.15 -24.87 5.73
CA TRP A 24 0.18 -25.48 5.58
C TRP A 24 1.28 -24.46 5.90
N ARG A 25 1.17 -23.25 5.34
CA ARG A 25 2.13 -22.18 5.61
C ARG A 25 2.08 -21.72 7.07
N TYR A 26 0.89 -21.62 7.66
CA TYR A 26 0.74 -21.18 9.05
C TYR A 26 1.32 -22.19 10.05
N PHE A 27 1.12 -23.49 9.82
CA PHE A 27 1.53 -24.54 10.76
C PHE A 27 2.90 -25.16 10.48
N PHE A 28 3.42 -25.09 9.25
CA PHE A 28 4.64 -25.81 8.87
C PHE A 28 5.80 -24.93 8.36
N SER A 29 5.68 -23.59 8.32
CA SER A 29 6.78 -22.70 7.89
C SER A 29 7.89 -22.46 8.94
N SER A 30 8.09 -23.36 9.91
CA SER A 30 9.23 -23.28 10.83
C SER A 30 10.04 -24.58 10.84
N ARG A 31 11.16 -24.55 10.10
CA ARG A 31 12.46 -25.22 10.29
C ARG A 31 13.00 -25.84 9.00
N SER A 32 14.01 -25.18 8.44
CA SER A 32 15.09 -25.90 7.77
C SER A 32 16.40 -25.11 7.93
N ASP A 33 17.22 -25.55 8.88
CA ASP A 33 18.64 -25.23 8.95
C ASP A 33 19.45 -26.29 8.18
N ALA A 34 20.47 -25.79 7.47
CA ALA A 34 21.72 -26.42 6.99
C ALA A 34 21.73 -27.33 5.74
N LEU A 35 22.46 -26.89 4.68
CA LEU A 35 23.85 -27.30 4.37
C LEU A 35 24.50 -26.45 3.23
N ARG A 36 25.80 -26.13 3.40
CA ARG A 36 26.75 -25.32 2.55
C ARG A 36 27.26 -26.12 1.30
N VAL A 37 27.87 -25.60 0.20
CA VAL A 37 29.01 -24.65 -0.02
C VAL A 37 29.08 -24.12 -1.51
N VAL A 38 29.12 -22.77 -1.69
CA VAL A 38 29.90 -21.77 -2.55
C VAL A 38 30.73 -22.24 -3.79
N PRO A 39 30.95 -21.49 -4.92
CA PRO A 39 31.07 -20.02 -5.05
C PRO A 39 30.61 -19.31 -6.36
N TYR A 40 29.62 -18.44 -6.25
CA TYR A 40 29.64 -17.02 -6.66
C TYR A 40 28.40 -16.47 -5.98
N SER A 41 28.55 -15.73 -4.88
CA SER A 41 27.39 -15.18 -4.19
C SER A 41 27.10 -13.80 -4.78
N PRO A 42 26.12 -13.65 -5.69
CA PRO A 42 25.33 -12.43 -5.60
C PRO A 42 24.86 -12.35 -4.15
N VAL A 43 24.93 -11.17 -3.55
CA VAL A 43 24.40 -10.95 -2.21
C VAL A 43 22.93 -11.37 -2.26
N VAL A 44 22.62 -12.60 -1.83
CA VAL A 44 21.25 -13.06 -1.67
C VAL A 44 20.71 -12.16 -0.56
N PRO A 45 19.75 -11.26 -0.85
CA PRO A 45 19.14 -10.46 0.21
C PRO A 45 18.57 -11.46 1.21
N GLU A 46 18.91 -11.31 2.50
CA GLU A 46 18.27 -12.15 3.49
C GLU A 46 16.76 -11.89 3.43
N PRO A 47 15.94 -12.92 3.20
CA PRO A 47 14.49 -12.77 3.25
C PRO A 47 14.13 -12.36 4.69
N GLY A 48 13.51 -11.17 4.84
CA GLY A 48 13.13 -10.62 6.14
C GLY A 48 13.78 -9.29 6.54
N GLY A 49 14.38 -8.55 5.61
CA GLY A 49 14.78 -7.17 5.87
C GLY A 49 13.57 -6.24 5.99
N SER A 50 13.56 -5.34 6.99
CA SER A 50 12.53 -4.30 7.14
C SER A 50 12.42 -3.44 5.87
N LEU A 51 11.17 -3.24 5.41
CA LEU A 51 10.78 -2.32 4.33
C LEU A 51 11.06 -0.87 4.73
N VAL A 52 11.03 -0.59 6.03
CA VAL A 52 11.22 0.75 6.58
C VAL A 52 12.70 1.10 6.56
N GLN A 53 13.06 2.04 5.69
CA GLN A 53 14.40 2.61 5.61
C GLN A 53 14.33 4.09 5.94
N PRO A 54 15.28 4.65 6.69
CA PRO A 54 15.33 6.08 6.92
C PRO A 54 15.38 6.85 5.59
N VAL A 55 14.39 7.70 5.36
CA VAL A 55 14.32 8.54 4.17
C VAL A 55 14.85 9.92 4.55
N TYR A 56 16.19 10.04 4.58
CA TYR A 56 16.90 11.28 4.90
C TYR A 56 16.79 12.32 3.77
N GLN A 57 15.57 12.74 3.44
CA GLN A 57 15.33 13.69 2.37
C GLN A 57 14.42 14.83 2.83
N PRO A 58 14.86 16.10 2.74
CA PRO A 58 14.00 17.26 3.00
C PRO A 58 12.68 17.23 2.21
N GLN A 59 12.70 16.60 1.05
CA GLN A 59 11.52 16.40 0.22
C GLN A 59 10.48 15.46 0.85
N PHE A 60 10.90 14.43 1.60
CA PHE A 60 9.99 13.52 2.30
C PHE A 60 9.18 14.28 3.35
N LEU A 61 9.86 15.03 4.23
CA LEU A 61 9.21 15.85 5.26
C LEU A 61 8.21 16.82 4.65
N LYS A 62 8.62 17.59 3.63
CA LYS A 62 7.73 18.53 2.95
C LYS A 62 6.47 17.84 2.42
N ARG A 63 6.63 16.71 1.72
CA ARG A 63 5.49 15.97 1.16
C ARG A 63 4.60 15.36 2.23
N LEU A 64 5.19 14.88 3.33
CA LEU A 64 4.41 14.37 4.47
C LEU A 64 3.54 15.49 5.05
N GLN A 65 4.11 16.68 5.29
CA GLN A 65 3.36 17.83 5.78
C GLN A 65 2.21 18.22 4.84
N GLU A 66 2.45 18.22 3.52
CA GLU A 66 1.43 18.50 2.50
C GLU A 66 0.33 17.42 2.51
N VAL A 67 0.68 16.14 2.61
CA VAL A 67 -0.27 15.02 2.60
C VAL A 67 -1.13 14.97 3.87
N VAL A 68 -0.55 15.23 5.04
CA VAL A 68 -1.32 15.28 6.30
C VAL A 68 -2.39 16.36 6.21
N SER A 69 -2.01 17.58 5.83
CA SER A 69 -2.97 18.67 5.69
C SER A 69 -4.00 18.45 4.56
N TRP A 70 -3.57 17.84 3.45
CA TRP A 70 -4.45 17.51 2.33
C TRP A 70 -5.52 16.49 2.72
N THR A 71 -5.12 15.39 3.37
CA THR A 71 -6.07 14.36 3.81
C THR A 71 -7.05 14.88 4.85
N GLU A 72 -6.62 15.78 5.74
CA GLU A 72 -7.54 16.50 6.64
C GLU A 72 -8.56 17.36 5.91
N LEU A 73 -8.14 18.08 4.87
CA LEU A 73 -9.04 18.89 4.05
C LEU A 73 -10.10 18.00 3.40
N LEU A 74 -9.69 16.89 2.78
CA LEU A 74 -10.61 15.93 2.15
C LEU A 74 -11.60 15.32 3.15
N MET A 75 -11.16 15.04 4.38
CA MET A 75 -12.04 14.54 5.45
C MET A 75 -13.06 15.58 5.91
N LYS A 76 -12.70 16.88 5.92
CA LYS A 76 -13.59 17.98 6.31
C LYS A 76 -14.64 18.30 5.26
N GLU A 77 -14.34 18.08 3.98
CA GLU A 77 -15.28 18.27 2.88
C GLU A 77 -16.38 17.20 2.85
N ALA A 78 -16.10 16.03 3.43
CA ALA A 78 -17.10 14.98 3.60
C ALA A 78 -17.87 15.17 4.91
N ALA A 79 -19.18 14.86 4.90
CA ALA A 79 -20.00 14.92 6.10
C ALA A 79 -19.45 13.97 7.18
N PRO A 80 -19.38 14.41 8.47
CA PRO A 80 -18.89 13.56 9.55
C PRO A 80 -19.69 12.25 9.64
N GLY A 81 -19.00 11.11 9.59
CA GLY A 81 -19.62 9.77 9.67
C GLY A 81 -20.05 9.16 8.33
N GLU A 82 -19.87 9.87 7.22
CA GLU A 82 -20.24 9.38 5.87
C GLU A 82 -19.02 9.10 4.98
N TRP A 83 -17.82 8.95 5.57
CA TRP A 83 -16.63 8.62 4.79
C TRP A 83 -16.76 7.23 4.18
N ASN A 84 -16.86 7.20 2.86
CA ASN A 84 -16.67 5.96 2.12
C ASN A 84 -15.16 5.74 1.92
N ASN A 85 -14.61 4.71 2.59
CA ASN A 85 -13.20 4.32 2.51
C ASN A 85 -12.70 4.19 1.06
N ARG A 86 -13.57 3.77 0.13
CA ARG A 86 -13.25 3.64 -1.30
C ARG A 86 -12.96 4.96 -1.99
N THR A 87 -13.57 6.06 -1.57
CA THR A 87 -13.60 7.30 -2.37
C THR A 87 -13.06 8.53 -1.66
N VAL A 88 -12.97 8.53 -0.33
CA VAL A 88 -12.59 9.71 0.48
C VAL A 88 -11.20 10.25 0.11
N PHE A 89 -10.24 9.38 -0.22
CA PHE A 89 -8.86 9.73 -0.58
C PHE A 89 -8.48 9.35 -2.03
N ARG A 90 -9.48 9.33 -2.92
CA ARG A 90 -9.29 9.15 -4.37
C ARG A 90 -9.88 10.32 -5.15
N LYS A 91 -9.71 11.53 -4.63
CA LYS A 91 -10.15 12.80 -5.21
C LYS A 91 -9.16 13.31 -6.24
N THR A 92 -7.87 13.04 -6.05
CA THR A 92 -6.86 13.34 -7.08
C THR A 92 -6.73 12.17 -8.05
N ASN A 93 -7.11 12.39 -9.31
CA ASN A 93 -6.97 11.42 -10.40
C ASN A 93 -6.07 12.01 -11.51
N PRO A 94 -4.74 11.81 -11.45
CA PRO A 94 -3.81 12.32 -12.44
C PRO A 94 -4.16 11.93 -13.87
N VAL A 95 -3.96 12.83 -14.82
CA VAL A 95 -4.05 12.52 -16.25
C VAL A 95 -2.64 12.20 -16.77
N ILE A 96 -2.44 10.98 -17.26
CA ILE A 96 -1.18 10.48 -17.81
C ILE A 96 -1.44 10.10 -19.26
N ASP A 97 -0.65 10.68 -20.19
CA ASP A 97 -0.81 10.49 -21.63
C ASP A 97 -2.24 10.78 -22.15
N GLY A 98 -2.91 11.77 -21.53
CA GLY A 98 -4.27 12.18 -21.90
C GLY A 98 -5.39 11.32 -21.29
N VAL A 99 -5.06 10.30 -20.50
CA VAL A 99 -6.04 9.39 -19.87
C VAL A 99 -5.98 9.55 -18.34
N PRO A 100 -7.12 9.63 -17.64
CA PRO A 100 -7.13 9.57 -16.17
C PRO A 100 -6.47 8.28 -15.67
N ALA A 101 -5.73 8.34 -14.56
CA ALA A 101 -4.97 7.19 -14.06
C ALA A 101 -5.85 6.00 -13.67
N PHE A 102 -7.03 6.28 -13.12
CA PHE A 102 -8.00 5.26 -12.73
C PHE A 102 -9.44 5.72 -12.94
N GLN A 103 -10.39 4.80 -12.78
CA GLN A 103 -11.82 5.05 -12.70
C GLN A 103 -12.35 4.44 -11.40
N LEU A 104 -13.28 5.12 -10.74
CA LEU A 104 -14.01 4.57 -9.60
C LEU A 104 -15.26 3.89 -10.11
N LYS A 105 -15.38 2.58 -9.90
CA LYS A 105 -16.54 1.76 -10.25
C LYS A 105 -17.24 1.28 -8.97
N GLU A 106 -18.39 0.64 -9.12
CA GLU A 106 -19.10 0.03 -7.99
C GLU A 106 -18.24 -1.07 -7.34
N GLU A 107 -17.50 -1.81 -8.15
CA GLU A 107 -16.65 -2.91 -7.68
C GLU A 107 -15.38 -2.43 -6.99
N GLY A 108 -14.88 -1.23 -7.30
CA GLY A 108 -13.63 -0.71 -6.75
C GLY A 108 -12.88 0.22 -7.71
N VAL A 109 -11.57 0.30 -7.56
CA VAL A 109 -10.69 1.10 -8.43
C VAL A 109 -10.30 0.29 -9.66
N SER A 110 -10.52 0.88 -10.84
CA SER A 110 -10.08 0.31 -12.12
C SER A 110 -8.97 1.18 -12.69
N TRP A 111 -7.73 0.70 -12.64
CA TRP A 111 -6.58 1.41 -13.21
C TRP A 111 -6.60 1.38 -14.75
N ASN A 112 -6.29 2.51 -15.39
CA ASN A 112 -6.16 2.62 -16.84
C ASN A 112 -4.70 2.43 -17.31
N MET A 113 -3.83 1.98 -16.41
CA MET A 113 -2.41 1.71 -16.63
C MET A 113 -1.98 0.52 -15.79
N ASP A 114 -0.86 -0.08 -16.15
CA ASP A 114 -0.25 -1.15 -15.37
C ASP A 114 0.41 -0.57 -14.12
N ILE A 115 -0.34 -0.58 -13.01
CA ILE A 115 0.12 -0.05 -11.72
C ILE A 115 1.12 -0.98 -11.00
N CYS A 116 1.40 -2.16 -11.58
CA CYS A 116 2.49 -3.04 -11.18
C CYS A 116 3.84 -2.62 -11.77
N GLN A 117 3.92 -1.44 -12.40
CA GLN A 117 5.16 -0.86 -12.91
C GLN A 117 5.56 0.38 -12.12
N ALA A 118 6.79 0.37 -11.63
CA ALA A 118 7.33 1.41 -10.75
C ALA A 118 7.32 2.82 -11.36
N ASP A 119 7.61 2.92 -12.67
CA ASP A 119 7.60 4.19 -13.41
C ASP A 119 6.18 4.77 -13.47
N LYS A 120 5.16 3.92 -13.62
CA LYS A 120 3.75 4.34 -13.62
C LYS A 120 3.31 4.85 -12.25
N VAL A 121 3.65 4.12 -11.18
CA VAL A 121 3.40 4.56 -9.80
C VAL A 121 4.10 5.91 -9.54
N LEU A 122 5.34 6.07 -10.00
CA LEU A 122 6.08 7.33 -9.86
C LEU A 122 5.41 8.49 -10.62
N CYS A 123 4.92 8.24 -11.84
CA CYS A 123 4.17 9.23 -12.60
C CYS A 123 2.88 9.66 -11.90
N VAL A 124 2.13 8.70 -11.34
CA VAL A 124 0.91 8.97 -10.57
C VAL A 124 1.26 9.79 -9.32
N LEU A 125 2.24 9.36 -8.52
CA LEU A 125 2.70 10.08 -7.33
C LEU A 125 3.07 11.54 -7.65
N PHE A 126 3.93 11.75 -8.65
CA PHE A 126 4.42 13.08 -8.99
C PHE A 126 3.28 14.03 -9.38
N ASN A 127 2.29 13.54 -10.14
CA ASN A 127 1.14 14.35 -10.51
C ASN A 127 0.14 14.52 -9.37
N ALA A 128 -0.02 13.52 -8.51
CA ALA A 128 -0.92 13.58 -7.37
C ALA A 128 -0.46 14.55 -6.28
N LEU A 129 0.84 14.84 -6.20
CA LEU A 129 1.40 15.82 -5.28
C LEU A 129 1.13 17.28 -5.71
N LYS A 130 0.96 17.56 -7.01
CA LYS A 130 0.75 18.92 -7.54
C LYS A 130 -0.39 19.71 -6.87
N PRO A 131 -1.60 19.17 -6.68
CA PRO A 131 -2.68 19.91 -6.03
C PRO A 131 -2.43 20.20 -4.54
N ARG A 132 -1.48 19.49 -3.90
CA ARG A 132 -1.24 19.57 -2.44
C ARG A 132 -0.33 20.73 -2.04
N SER A 133 0.45 21.28 -2.98
CA SER A 133 1.45 22.32 -2.69
C SER A 133 0.86 23.67 -2.25
N GLY A 134 -0.47 23.83 -2.27
CA GLY A 134 -1.17 25.03 -1.82
C GLY A 134 -1.76 24.94 -0.41
N VAL A 135 -1.66 23.78 0.24
CA VAL A 135 -2.20 23.59 1.59
C VAL A 135 -1.19 24.06 2.64
N SER A 136 -1.67 24.64 3.73
CA SER A 136 -0.81 24.97 4.88
C SER A 136 -0.10 23.70 5.37
N PRO A 137 1.23 23.69 5.51
CA PRO A 137 1.96 22.50 5.93
C PRO A 137 1.58 22.09 7.35
N ALA A 138 1.42 20.79 7.59
CA ALA A 138 1.17 20.26 8.92
C ALA A 138 2.39 20.46 9.84
N THR A 139 2.12 20.67 11.11
CA THR A 139 3.15 20.71 12.17
C THR A 139 3.62 19.30 12.54
N TRP A 140 4.75 19.21 13.22
CA TRP A 140 5.27 17.94 13.75
C TRP A 140 4.26 17.20 14.61
N GLU A 141 3.59 17.92 15.51
CA GLU A 141 2.64 17.33 16.44
C GLU A 141 1.41 16.79 15.72
N GLU A 142 0.94 17.49 14.69
CA GLU A 142 -0.15 17.00 13.84
C GLU A 142 0.25 15.71 13.13
N MET A 143 1.45 15.63 12.56
CA MET A 143 1.95 14.41 11.92
C MET A 143 2.11 13.23 12.89
N LYS A 144 2.32 13.46 14.19
CA LYS A 144 2.36 12.38 15.20
C LYS A 144 0.98 11.96 15.71
N GLN A 145 0.04 12.90 15.76
CA GLN A 145 -1.26 12.66 16.43
C GLN A 145 -2.37 12.24 15.45
N LYS A 146 -2.27 12.65 14.19
CA LYS A 146 -3.38 12.53 13.23
C LYS A 146 -3.31 11.33 12.30
N GLY A 147 -2.31 10.46 12.45
CA GLY A 147 -2.20 9.25 11.66
C GLY A 147 -0.87 8.52 11.82
N LYS A 148 -0.61 7.61 10.89
CA LYS A 148 0.60 6.77 10.82
C LYS A 148 1.11 6.70 9.39
N ILE A 149 2.36 6.26 9.21
CA ILE A 149 2.92 6.02 7.88
C ILE A 149 2.99 4.52 7.66
N VAL A 150 2.57 4.05 6.49
CA VAL A 150 2.78 2.67 6.04
C VAL A 150 3.76 2.66 4.88
N ALA A 151 4.74 1.77 4.94
CA ALA A 151 5.60 1.41 3.84
C ALA A 151 4.96 0.23 3.11
N HIS A 152 4.78 0.35 1.79
CA HIS A 152 4.19 -0.67 0.95
C HIS A 152 5.15 -1.06 -0.17
N GLU A 153 5.52 -2.33 -0.25
CA GLU A 153 6.33 -2.84 -1.35
C GLU A 153 5.45 -3.00 -2.60
N ILE A 154 5.62 -2.10 -3.57
CA ILE A 154 4.86 -2.18 -4.82
C ILE A 154 5.34 -3.37 -5.65
N ASN A 155 4.51 -3.93 -6.52
CA ASN A 155 4.78 -5.12 -7.33
C ASN A 155 4.85 -6.44 -6.55
N THR A 156 4.78 -6.40 -5.21
CA THR A 156 4.52 -7.56 -4.37
C THR A 156 3.02 -7.55 -4.02
N THR A 157 2.18 -8.09 -4.90
CA THR A 157 0.71 -8.21 -4.70
C THR A 157 0.17 -9.56 -5.17
N VAL A 158 -0.86 -10.06 -4.48
CA VAL A 158 -1.74 -11.11 -4.97
C VAL A 158 -3.09 -10.46 -5.19
N THR A 159 -3.46 -10.28 -6.47
CA THR A 159 -4.69 -9.58 -6.87
C THR A 159 -5.93 -10.47 -6.67
N ASP A 160 -6.25 -10.77 -5.41
CA ASP A 160 -7.40 -11.59 -5.00
C ASP A 160 -8.53 -10.78 -4.35
N GLY A 161 -8.27 -9.50 -4.05
CA GLY A 161 -9.22 -8.58 -3.42
C GLY A 161 -9.41 -8.78 -1.92
N ALA A 162 -8.61 -9.63 -1.26
CA ALA A 162 -8.75 -9.89 0.18
C ALA A 162 -8.49 -8.62 1.01
N SER A 163 -7.40 -7.90 0.72
CA SER A 163 -7.05 -6.64 1.41
C SER A 163 -8.07 -5.54 1.15
N GLU A 164 -8.61 -5.46 -0.08
CA GLU A 164 -9.68 -4.53 -0.43
C GLU A 164 -10.95 -4.83 0.38
N ALA A 165 -11.36 -6.10 0.45
CA ALA A 165 -12.53 -6.50 1.21
C ALA A 165 -12.39 -6.21 2.71
N GLU A 166 -11.26 -6.60 3.33
CA GLU A 166 -11.02 -6.45 4.76
C GLU A 166 -10.91 -4.97 5.18
N SER A 167 -10.30 -4.14 4.34
CA SER A 167 -10.16 -2.69 4.60
C SER A 167 -11.40 -1.86 4.23
N LEU A 168 -12.50 -2.52 3.85
CA LEU A 168 -13.72 -1.89 3.33
C LEU A 168 -13.45 -0.99 2.12
N GLY A 169 -12.45 -1.36 1.32
CA GLY A 169 -12.00 -0.67 0.12
C GLY A 169 -11.09 0.54 0.37
N TYR A 170 -10.51 0.65 1.57
CA TYR A 170 -9.47 1.65 1.82
C TYR A 170 -8.27 1.39 0.90
N VAL A 171 -7.71 0.17 0.89
CA VAL A 171 -6.82 -0.27 -0.19
C VAL A 171 -7.62 -0.82 -1.36
N ASP A 172 -7.06 -0.79 -2.57
CA ASP A 172 -7.72 -1.36 -3.75
C ASP A 172 -7.36 -2.83 -3.99
N VAL A 173 -7.89 -3.41 -5.07
CA VAL A 173 -7.64 -4.81 -5.47
C VAL A 173 -6.17 -5.13 -5.76
N TYR A 174 -5.32 -4.11 -5.98
CA TYR A 174 -3.87 -4.25 -6.18
C TYR A 174 -3.09 -3.97 -4.90
N ASP A 175 -3.75 -4.00 -3.73
CA ASP A 175 -3.17 -3.71 -2.43
C ASP A 175 -2.67 -2.26 -2.28
N LEU A 176 -3.05 -1.33 -3.16
CA LEU A 176 -2.55 0.05 -3.09
C LEU A 176 -3.41 0.93 -2.17
N PRO A 177 -2.79 1.65 -1.22
CA PRO A 177 -3.47 2.73 -0.50
C PRO A 177 -3.98 3.82 -1.46
N PRO A 178 -4.96 4.63 -1.05
CA PRO A 178 -5.53 5.67 -1.91
C PRO A 178 -4.49 6.71 -2.38
N VAL A 179 -4.58 7.15 -3.64
CA VAL A 179 -3.59 8.06 -4.26
C VAL A 179 -3.37 9.36 -3.47
N ASP A 180 -4.40 9.92 -2.83
CA ASP A 180 -4.26 11.15 -2.02
C ASP A 180 -3.39 10.98 -0.78
N THR A 181 -3.09 9.74 -0.39
CA THR A 181 -2.28 9.41 0.78
C THR A 181 -0.80 9.23 0.48
N TRP A 182 -0.39 9.17 -0.79
CA TRP A 182 0.98 8.80 -1.15
C TRP A 182 1.98 9.92 -0.85
N ILE A 183 3.08 9.62 -0.17
CA ILE A 183 4.09 10.60 0.27
C ILE A 183 5.32 10.53 -0.63
N TYR A 184 5.88 9.35 -0.81
CA TYR A 184 7.21 9.19 -1.39
C TYR A 184 7.42 7.77 -1.91
N LEU A 185 8.24 7.61 -2.96
CA LEU A 185 8.62 6.31 -3.53
C LEU A 185 10.14 6.17 -3.48
N THR A 186 10.65 5.13 -2.81
CA THR A 186 12.07 4.79 -2.82
C THR A 186 12.33 3.56 -3.66
N VAL A 187 13.58 3.37 -4.09
CA VAL A 187 14.04 2.05 -4.55
C VAL A 187 13.99 1.05 -3.39
N GLY A 188 13.69 -0.20 -3.69
CA GLY A 188 13.74 -1.30 -2.72
C GLY A 188 15.16 -1.58 -2.24
N THR A 189 15.27 -2.36 -1.17
CA THR A 189 16.58 -2.79 -0.68
C THR A 189 17.22 -3.79 -1.66
N LYS A 190 18.50 -3.61 -1.99
CA LYS A 190 19.33 -4.57 -2.76
C LYS A 190 18.68 -5.13 -4.06
N GLY A 191 18.01 -4.27 -4.83
CA GLY A 191 17.34 -4.69 -6.07
C GLY A 191 15.94 -5.30 -5.89
N GLY A 192 15.40 -5.22 -4.66
CA GLY A 192 14.00 -5.52 -4.35
C GLY A 192 13.04 -4.47 -4.92
N ASN A 193 11.74 -4.71 -4.77
CA ASN A 193 10.76 -3.85 -5.40
C ASN A 193 10.68 -2.48 -4.72
N PRO A 194 10.26 -1.42 -5.43
CA PRO A 194 10.17 -0.08 -4.84
C PRO A 194 9.23 -0.04 -3.64
N ILE A 195 9.50 0.89 -2.72
CA ILE A 195 8.69 1.08 -1.50
C ILE A 195 7.95 2.40 -1.61
N LEU A 196 6.62 2.32 -1.58
CA LEU A 196 5.71 3.46 -1.53
C LEU A 196 5.35 3.75 -0.08
N TYR A 197 5.69 4.95 0.38
CA TYR A 197 5.29 5.45 1.70
C TYR A 197 3.97 6.19 1.58
N CYS A 198 2.99 5.79 2.38
CA CYS A 198 1.64 6.36 2.41
C CYS A 198 1.27 6.82 3.81
N TRP A 199 0.52 7.92 3.89
CA TRP A 199 -0.07 8.42 5.12
C TRP A 199 -1.41 7.74 5.41
N VAL A 200 -1.65 7.34 6.65
CA VAL A 200 -2.92 6.72 7.06
C VAL A 200 -3.51 7.58 8.18
N PRO A 201 -4.52 8.42 7.89
CA PRO A 201 -5.17 9.22 8.93
C PRO A 201 -5.78 8.34 10.02
N THR A 202 -5.77 8.80 11.27
CA THR A 202 -6.16 8.02 12.46
C THR A 202 -7.47 7.22 12.30
N PRO A 203 -8.57 7.77 11.74
CA PRO A 203 -9.81 7.02 11.57
C PRO A 203 -9.71 5.80 10.63
N PHE A 204 -8.70 5.73 9.78
CA PHE A 204 -8.50 4.67 8.79
C PHE A 204 -7.39 3.69 9.19
N VAL A 205 -6.75 3.88 10.35
CA VAL A 205 -5.68 2.98 10.82
C VAL A 205 -6.21 1.55 11.02
N ALA A 206 -7.44 1.38 11.52
CA ALA A 206 -8.05 0.06 11.68
C ALA A 206 -8.30 -0.62 10.32
N ALA A 207 -8.80 0.13 9.33
CA ALA A 207 -9.01 -0.39 7.98
C ALA A 207 -7.69 -0.82 7.32
N MET A 208 -6.64 0.00 7.45
CA MET A 208 -5.32 -0.36 6.96
C MET A 208 -4.75 -1.57 7.71
N GLN A 209 -4.90 -1.66 9.03
CA GLN A 209 -4.44 -2.81 9.80
C GLN A 209 -5.12 -4.11 9.33
N GLY A 210 -6.42 -4.08 9.02
CA GLY A 210 -7.11 -5.22 8.44
C GLY A 210 -6.51 -5.68 7.11
N ALA A 211 -6.17 -4.76 6.21
CA ALA A 211 -5.44 -5.08 4.98
C ALA A 211 -4.06 -5.71 5.26
N ILE A 212 -3.33 -5.21 6.26
CA ILE A 212 -2.02 -5.77 6.65
C ILE A 212 -2.19 -7.19 7.19
N ASP A 213 -3.17 -7.41 8.05
CA ASP A 213 -3.40 -8.70 8.73
C ASP A 213 -3.82 -9.81 7.77
N ILE A 214 -4.51 -9.48 6.66
CA ILE A 214 -4.97 -10.45 5.67
C ILE A 214 -3.96 -10.68 4.52
N SER A 215 -2.99 -9.78 4.35
CA SER A 215 -1.98 -9.90 3.29
C SER A 215 -1.13 -11.16 3.48
N CYS A 216 -1.16 -12.06 2.49
CA CYS A 216 -0.44 -13.33 2.55
C CYS A 216 1.03 -13.26 2.09
N ILE A 217 1.49 -12.06 1.74
CA ILE A 217 2.82 -11.79 1.16
C ILE A 217 3.60 -10.71 1.92
N GLU A 218 3.07 -10.23 3.05
CA GLU A 218 3.75 -9.28 3.95
C GLU A 218 4.26 -8.01 3.23
N ASN A 219 3.49 -7.50 2.27
CA ASN A 219 3.84 -6.33 1.44
C ASN A 219 3.60 -4.96 2.11
N TYR A 220 3.35 -4.95 3.42
CA TYR A 220 3.10 -3.75 4.21
C TYR A 220 3.89 -3.77 5.51
N GLU A 221 4.39 -2.61 5.92
CA GLU A 221 5.01 -2.43 7.24
C GLU A 221 4.67 -1.04 7.79
N TRP A 222 4.26 -0.96 9.06
CA TRP A 222 4.12 0.33 9.72
C TRP A 222 5.49 0.99 9.90
N ALA A 223 5.62 2.24 9.47
CA ALA A 223 6.84 3.02 9.60
C ALA A 223 6.68 4.08 10.69
N ASP A 224 7.60 4.07 11.65
CA ASP A 224 7.68 5.12 12.67
C ASP A 224 8.27 6.41 12.05
N ILE A 225 7.56 7.52 12.19
CA ILE A 225 8.00 8.82 11.71
C ILE A 225 9.35 9.24 12.33
N ASP A 226 9.62 8.83 13.57
CA ASP A 226 10.87 9.11 14.26
C ASP A 226 12.07 8.35 13.65
N LEU A 227 11.81 7.19 13.06
CA LEU A 227 12.82 6.41 12.33
C LEU A 227 13.05 6.97 10.93
N LEU A 228 11.99 7.48 10.28
CA LEU A 228 12.08 8.08 8.95
C LEU A 228 12.74 9.46 8.97
N LEU A 229 12.54 10.24 10.03
CA LEU A 229 12.97 11.64 10.16
C LEU A 229 13.72 11.90 11.50
N PRO A 230 14.82 11.19 11.79
CA PRO A 230 15.48 11.26 13.10
C PRO A 230 16.09 12.64 13.40
N ASP A 231 16.49 13.40 12.37
CA ASP A 231 17.12 14.72 12.52
C ASP A 231 16.11 15.85 12.81
N TYR A 232 14.81 15.59 12.65
CA TYR A 232 13.77 16.60 12.86
C TYR A 232 13.37 16.75 14.34
N LYS A 233 13.92 15.92 15.24
CA LYS A 233 13.70 15.98 16.69
C LYS A 233 14.35 17.18 17.39
N ARG A 234 14.85 18.19 16.68
CA ARG A 234 15.63 19.31 17.24
C ARG A 234 14.95 20.66 17.14
#